data_AF-R7T676-F1
#
_entry.id   AF-R7T676-F1
#
_cell.length_a   1.000
_cell.length_b   1.000
_cell.length_c   1.000
_cell.angle_alpha   90.00
_cell.angle_beta   90.00
_cell.angle_gamma   90.00
#
_symmetry.space_group_name_H-M   'P 1'
#
loop_
_entity.id
_entity.type
_entity.pdbx_description
1 polymer ?
#
loop_
_entity_poly.entity_id
_entity_poly.type
_entity_poly.pdbx_seq_one_letter_code
_entity_poly.pdbx_strand_id
1 'polypeptide(L)'
;WGLSRVSSRMTPNYEHSTYQYVDSQDGSGVEVYVLDTGINVEHTDFGGRAEHGFTAPGITEGDDDLNGHGTHCAGSVGGTKYGVAKGVKLIAVKVLGFFGFGSNTDIISGIEYVHQQHTAGSKTVMNLSLGGAGSSPAMEAALQAAIDAGVHAVVAAGNSNADACSFSPAHLADAITVAASNIKDDMYSSSNHGTCVDVIAPGENIPSTYIGGPDATATLTGTSMAAPHVAGWVARHLS
;
A
#
# COMPACT_ATOMS: atom_id res chain seq x y z
N TRP A 1 -8.27 -14.21 4.78
CA TRP A 1 -9.19 -13.64 5.79
C TRP A 1 -9.40 -12.14 5.56
N GLY A 2 -8.33 -11.36 5.29
CA GLY A 2 -8.40 -9.91 5.06
C GLY A 2 -9.44 -9.48 4.02
N LEU A 3 -9.39 -10.03 2.81
CA LEU A 3 -10.39 -9.74 1.76
C LEU A 3 -11.84 -10.00 2.21
N SER A 4 -12.10 -11.16 2.81
CA SER A 4 -13.44 -11.47 3.36
C SER A 4 -13.87 -10.48 4.44
N ARG A 5 -12.91 -10.01 5.26
CA ARG A 5 -13.19 -9.05 6.34
C ARG A 5 -13.54 -7.66 5.82
N VAL A 6 -12.83 -7.15 4.81
CA VAL A 6 -13.10 -5.81 4.24
C VAL A 6 -14.40 -5.73 3.44
N SER A 7 -14.98 -6.88 3.08
CA SER A 7 -16.27 -6.97 2.39
C SER A 7 -17.46 -7.31 3.30
N SER A 8 -17.23 -7.42 4.62
CA SER A 8 -18.24 -7.82 5.61
C SER A 8 -18.33 -6.83 6.77
N ARG A 9 -19.55 -6.44 7.18
CA ARG A 9 -19.75 -5.60 8.38
C ARG A 9 -19.62 -6.39 9.69
N MET A 10 -20.16 -7.61 9.71
CA MET A 10 -20.00 -8.54 10.84
C MET A 10 -18.74 -9.37 10.62
N THR A 11 -18.07 -9.79 11.70
CA THR A 11 -16.95 -10.72 11.62
C THR A 11 -17.40 -11.98 10.88
N PRO A 12 -16.79 -12.30 9.72
CA PRO A 12 -17.28 -13.37 8.87
C PRO A 12 -16.85 -14.74 9.40
N ASN A 13 -17.58 -15.79 9.03
CA ASN A 13 -17.05 -17.15 9.15
C ASN A 13 -16.01 -17.36 8.05
N TYR A 14 -14.73 -17.20 8.40
CA TYR A 14 -13.62 -17.23 7.45
C TYR A 14 -13.47 -18.53 6.66
N GLU A 15 -14.01 -19.65 7.15
CA GLU A 15 -13.99 -20.94 6.43
C GLU A 15 -14.99 -20.98 5.25
N HIS A 16 -16.02 -20.13 5.28
CA HIS A 16 -17.12 -20.14 4.31
C HIS A 16 -17.35 -18.79 3.62
N SER A 17 -16.65 -17.75 4.06
CA SER A 17 -16.79 -16.41 3.49
C SER A 17 -15.88 -16.20 2.28
N THR A 18 -16.47 -15.72 1.19
CA THR A 18 -15.74 -15.22 0.02
C THR A 18 -15.63 -13.70 0.09
N TYR A 19 -14.64 -13.14 -0.62
CA TYR A 19 -14.57 -11.70 -0.85
C TYR A 19 -15.74 -11.28 -1.73
N GLN A 20 -16.63 -10.45 -1.18
CA GLN A 20 -17.76 -9.90 -1.92
C GLN A 20 -17.37 -8.56 -2.55
N TYR A 21 -17.40 -8.49 -3.88
CA TYR A 21 -17.12 -7.28 -4.63
C TYR A 21 -18.07 -7.18 -5.83
N VAL A 22 -18.25 -5.96 -6.32
CA VAL A 22 -19.04 -5.69 -7.53
C VAL A 22 -18.05 -5.57 -8.67
N ASP A 23 -18.23 -6.37 -9.73
CA ASP A 23 -17.29 -6.42 -10.86
C ASP A 23 -17.13 -5.06 -11.55
N SER A 24 -18.18 -4.23 -11.57
CA SER A 24 -18.11 -2.86 -12.12
C SER A 24 -17.31 -1.88 -11.26
N GLN A 25 -16.83 -2.29 -10.10
CA GLN A 25 -16.00 -1.51 -9.16
C GLN A 25 -14.74 -2.30 -8.80
N ASP A 26 -14.07 -2.84 -9.80
CA ASP A 26 -12.85 -3.62 -9.63
C ASP A 26 -11.57 -2.76 -9.59
N GLY A 27 -11.67 -1.43 -9.74
CA GLY A 27 -10.53 -0.52 -9.82
C GLY A 27 -10.04 -0.23 -11.25
N SER A 28 -10.73 -0.73 -12.28
CA SER A 28 -10.41 -0.42 -13.68
C SER A 28 -10.39 1.09 -13.93
N GLY A 29 -9.37 1.56 -14.67
CA GLY A 29 -9.16 2.99 -14.96
C GLY A 29 -8.53 3.80 -13.82
N VAL A 30 -8.08 3.14 -12.76
CA VAL A 30 -7.31 3.76 -11.66
C VAL A 30 -5.86 3.27 -11.71
N GLU A 31 -4.93 4.17 -11.42
CA GLU A 31 -3.51 3.87 -11.26
C GLU A 31 -3.15 3.93 -9.78
N VAL A 32 -2.60 2.82 -9.25
CA VAL A 32 -2.05 2.76 -7.89
C VAL A 32 -0.54 2.67 -7.98
N TYR A 33 0.13 3.71 -7.48
CA TYR A 33 1.56 3.77 -7.33
C TYR A 33 1.95 3.18 -5.97
N VAL A 34 2.76 2.12 -6.00
CA VAL A 34 3.24 1.42 -4.80
C VAL A 34 4.65 1.92 -4.52
N LEU A 35 4.78 2.84 -3.57
CA LEU A 35 6.05 3.40 -3.12
C LEU A 35 6.66 2.45 -2.07
N ASP A 36 7.57 1.59 -2.50
CA ASP A 36 8.06 0.47 -1.68
C ASP A 36 9.40 -0.08 -2.23
N THR A 37 9.68 -1.38 -2.08
CA THR A 37 10.90 -2.06 -2.54
C THR A 37 10.91 -2.43 -4.02
N GLY A 38 9.89 -2.01 -4.79
CA GLY A 38 9.64 -2.42 -6.17
C GLY A 38 8.47 -3.39 -6.28
N ILE A 39 8.23 -3.93 -7.49
CA ILE A 39 7.25 -5.00 -7.74
C ILE A 39 7.88 -6.04 -8.66
N ASN A 40 7.69 -7.33 -8.37
CA ASN A 40 7.87 -8.40 -9.34
C ASN A 40 6.72 -8.36 -10.37
N VAL A 41 6.86 -7.52 -11.39
CA VAL A 41 5.77 -7.23 -12.36
C VAL A 41 5.34 -8.45 -13.17
N GLU A 42 6.21 -9.45 -13.28
CA GLU A 42 5.97 -10.72 -13.98
C GLU A 42 5.16 -11.74 -13.14
N HIS A 43 4.78 -11.39 -11.90
CA HIS A 43 3.93 -12.26 -11.09
C HIS A 43 2.55 -12.45 -11.74
N THR A 44 2.13 -13.71 -11.93
CA THR A 44 0.92 -14.10 -12.67
C THR A 44 -0.35 -13.48 -12.10
N ASP A 45 -0.40 -13.29 -10.78
CA ASP A 45 -1.55 -12.65 -10.12
C ASP A 45 -1.81 -11.20 -10.58
N PHE A 46 -0.82 -10.52 -11.15
CA PHE A 46 -1.01 -9.19 -11.75
C PHE A 46 -1.56 -9.25 -13.18
N GLY A 47 -1.39 -10.37 -13.89
CA GLY A 47 -1.94 -10.56 -15.23
C GLY A 47 -1.53 -9.48 -16.25
N GLY A 48 -0.32 -8.93 -16.12
CA GLY A 48 0.19 -7.85 -16.97
C GLY A 48 -0.30 -6.44 -16.61
N ARG A 49 -0.99 -6.26 -15.48
CA ARG A 49 -1.45 -4.94 -14.99
C ARG A 49 -0.42 -4.21 -14.13
N ALA A 50 0.71 -4.85 -13.83
CA ALA A 50 1.82 -4.24 -13.10
C ALA A 50 2.94 -3.83 -14.06
N GLU A 51 3.51 -2.65 -13.86
CA GLU A 51 4.67 -2.16 -14.63
C GLU A 51 5.66 -1.40 -13.73
N HIS A 52 6.91 -1.30 -14.19
CA HIS A 52 7.91 -0.45 -13.54
C HIS A 52 7.66 1.02 -13.89
N GLY A 53 7.61 1.89 -12.87
CA GLY A 53 7.48 3.33 -13.05
C GLY A 53 8.78 4.08 -12.76
N PHE A 54 9.29 3.92 -11.55
CA PHE A 54 10.43 4.70 -11.06
C PHE A 54 11.30 3.89 -10.09
N THR A 55 12.61 4.10 -10.16
CA THR A 55 13.58 3.66 -9.17
C THR A 55 14.38 4.86 -8.70
N ALA A 56 14.43 5.06 -7.38
CA ALA A 56 15.10 6.20 -6.80
C ALA A 56 16.61 6.20 -7.12
N PRO A 57 17.23 7.36 -7.36
CA PRO A 57 18.65 7.45 -7.71
C PRO A 57 19.61 6.82 -6.69
N GLY A 58 19.22 6.75 -5.41
CA GLY A 58 19.99 6.10 -4.36
C GLY A 58 20.02 4.56 -4.44
N ILE A 59 19.17 3.96 -5.29
CA ILE A 59 19.02 2.51 -5.43
C ILE A 59 19.75 2.05 -6.70
N THR A 60 20.81 1.25 -6.53
CA THR A 60 21.67 0.78 -7.62
C THR A 60 21.37 -0.66 -8.08
N GLU A 61 20.26 -1.21 -7.60
CA GLU A 61 19.88 -2.62 -7.74
C GLU A 61 19.01 -2.92 -8.96
N GLY A 62 18.71 -1.90 -9.78
CA GLY A 62 17.72 -2.00 -10.86
C GLY A 62 16.27 -1.93 -10.36
N ASP A 63 15.33 -2.15 -11.27
CA ASP A 63 13.89 -1.88 -11.06
C ASP A 63 13.13 -3.01 -10.36
N ASP A 64 13.70 -4.21 -10.36
CA ASP A 64 13.09 -5.41 -9.78
C ASP A 64 12.95 -5.30 -8.26
N ASP A 65 11.87 -5.88 -7.72
CA ASP A 65 11.78 -6.09 -6.28
C ASP A 65 12.73 -7.21 -5.84
N LEU A 66 13.73 -6.84 -5.03
CA LEU A 66 14.68 -7.80 -4.47
C LEU A 66 14.40 -8.12 -3.00
N ASN A 67 13.42 -7.45 -2.38
CA ASN A 67 13.05 -7.67 -0.99
C ASN A 67 11.78 -8.55 -0.87
N GLY A 68 10.76 -8.23 -1.65
CA GLY A 68 9.45 -8.88 -1.66
C GLY A 68 8.33 -8.10 -0.97
N HIS A 69 8.66 -7.12 -0.13
CA HIS A 69 7.67 -6.32 0.59
C HIS A 69 6.76 -5.53 -0.38
N GLY A 70 7.33 -4.84 -1.36
CA GLY A 70 6.57 -4.08 -2.36
C GLY A 70 5.70 -4.96 -3.24
N THR A 71 6.20 -6.12 -3.68
CA THR A 71 5.38 -7.13 -4.38
C THR A 71 4.21 -7.58 -3.52
N HIS A 72 4.41 -7.81 -2.23
CA HIS A 72 3.36 -8.23 -1.30
C HIS A 72 2.29 -7.16 -1.11
N CYS A 73 2.71 -5.90 -0.94
CA CYS A 73 1.81 -4.75 -0.87
C CYS A 73 0.99 -4.61 -2.16
N ALA A 74 1.64 -4.65 -3.34
CA ALA A 74 0.99 -4.57 -4.63
C ALA A 74 -0.06 -5.68 -4.85
N GLY A 75 0.26 -6.91 -4.43
CA GLY A 75 -0.70 -8.03 -4.46
C GLY A 75 -1.95 -7.78 -3.62
N SER A 76 -1.79 -7.17 -2.44
CA SER A 76 -2.91 -6.85 -1.54
C SER A 76 -3.77 -5.71 -2.08
N VAL A 77 -3.16 -4.75 -2.80
CA VAL A 77 -3.91 -3.72 -3.54
C VAL A 77 -4.71 -4.36 -4.65
N GLY A 78 -4.05 -5.07 -5.59
CA GLY A 78 -4.61 -5.33 -6.91
C GLY A 78 -4.31 -6.68 -7.56
N GLY A 79 -3.82 -7.66 -6.81
CA GLY A 79 -3.71 -9.04 -7.29
C GLY A 79 -5.06 -9.65 -7.65
N THR A 80 -5.12 -10.48 -8.69
CA THR A 80 -6.35 -11.16 -9.14
C THR A 80 -6.90 -12.07 -8.05
N LYS A 81 -6.04 -12.77 -7.31
CA LYS A 81 -6.36 -13.64 -6.19
C LYS A 81 -6.30 -12.92 -4.87
N TYR A 82 -5.23 -12.15 -4.63
CA TYR A 82 -4.93 -11.58 -3.30
C TYR A 82 -5.41 -10.13 -3.11
N GLY A 83 -5.80 -9.45 -4.19
CA GLY A 83 -6.07 -8.01 -4.18
C GLY A 83 -7.53 -7.64 -3.93
N VAL A 84 -7.69 -6.44 -3.37
CA VAL A 84 -8.98 -5.76 -3.20
C VAL A 84 -9.49 -5.24 -4.55
N ALA A 85 -8.68 -4.51 -5.31
CA ALA A 85 -9.02 -3.89 -6.60
C ALA A 85 -8.45 -4.68 -7.80
N LYS A 86 -9.19 -5.68 -8.26
CA LYS A 86 -8.71 -6.69 -9.23
C LYS A 86 -8.49 -6.19 -10.66
N GLY A 87 -9.01 -5.01 -11.02
CA GLY A 87 -8.86 -4.39 -12.34
C GLY A 87 -7.88 -3.22 -12.37
N VAL A 88 -7.27 -2.87 -11.23
CA VAL A 88 -6.38 -1.70 -11.11
C VAL A 88 -5.06 -1.89 -11.85
N LYS A 89 -4.50 -0.79 -12.35
CA LYS A 89 -3.11 -0.73 -12.84
C LYS A 89 -2.17 -0.45 -11.66
N LEU A 90 -1.13 -1.26 -11.53
CA LEU A 90 -0.12 -1.16 -10.46
C LEU A 90 1.18 -0.61 -11.04
N ILE A 91 1.74 0.42 -10.41
CA ILE A 91 2.98 1.05 -10.87
C ILE A 91 4.01 0.97 -9.76
N ALA A 92 5.13 0.31 -10.03
CA ALA A 92 6.22 0.17 -9.07
C ALA A 92 7.00 1.49 -8.94
N VAL A 93 7.06 2.03 -7.73
CA VAL A 93 7.88 3.20 -7.38
C VAL A 93 8.88 2.74 -6.31
N LYS A 94 10.03 2.26 -6.76
CA LYS A 94 11.06 1.68 -5.90
C LYS A 94 11.84 2.79 -5.19
N VAL A 95 11.55 2.98 -3.91
CA VAL A 95 12.21 3.96 -3.02
C VAL A 95 12.88 3.29 -1.81
N LEU A 96 12.73 1.98 -1.66
CA LEU A 96 13.44 1.15 -0.69
C LEU A 96 14.28 0.09 -1.42
N GLY A 97 15.49 -0.17 -0.95
CA GLY A 97 16.40 -1.18 -1.53
C GLY A 97 16.15 -2.61 -1.01
N PHE A 98 17.08 -3.52 -1.32
CA PHE A 98 17.03 -4.94 -0.96
C PHE A 98 16.74 -5.22 0.52
N PHE A 99 17.27 -4.39 1.42
CA PHE A 99 17.09 -4.55 2.87
C PHE A 99 15.79 -3.91 3.40
N GLY A 100 14.94 -3.34 2.55
CA GLY A 100 13.71 -2.67 2.96
C GLY A 100 13.92 -1.27 3.54
N PHE A 101 15.09 -0.66 3.29
CA PHE A 101 15.44 0.69 3.74
C PHE A 101 15.66 1.62 2.55
N GLY A 102 15.35 2.90 2.74
CA GLY A 102 15.60 3.98 1.78
C GLY A 102 15.81 5.30 2.52
N SER A 103 16.44 6.26 1.85
CA SER A 103 16.61 7.59 2.43
C SER A 103 15.32 8.41 2.28
N ASN A 104 15.11 9.42 3.13
CA ASN A 104 14.00 10.36 2.94
C ASN A 104 14.07 11.05 1.57
N THR A 105 15.27 11.30 1.04
CA THR A 105 15.46 11.87 -0.31
C THR A 105 14.93 10.94 -1.39
N ASP A 106 15.18 9.63 -1.28
CA ASP A 106 14.65 8.64 -2.24
C ASP A 106 13.12 8.57 -2.18
N ILE A 107 12.55 8.57 -0.97
CA ILE A 107 11.10 8.55 -0.77
C ILE A 107 10.46 9.83 -1.34
N ILE A 108 11.03 11.00 -1.06
CA ILE A 108 10.58 12.28 -1.63
C ILE A 108 10.62 12.24 -3.16
N SER A 109 11.70 11.73 -3.77
CA SER A 109 11.81 11.64 -5.23
C SER A 109 10.74 10.74 -5.85
N GLY A 110 10.35 9.66 -5.16
CA GLY A 110 9.24 8.82 -5.58
C GLY A 110 7.89 9.52 -5.48
N ILE A 111 7.64 10.28 -4.42
CA ILE A 111 6.42 11.10 -4.26
C ILE A 111 6.33 12.15 -5.37
N GLU A 112 7.44 12.86 -5.63
CA GLU A 112 7.52 13.85 -6.70
C GLU A 112 7.30 13.23 -8.09
N TYR A 113 7.82 12.03 -8.33
CA TYR A 113 7.55 11.28 -9.56
C TYR A 113 6.05 11.04 -9.74
N VAL A 114 5.34 10.54 -8.71
CA VAL A 114 3.89 10.30 -8.82
C VAL A 114 3.13 11.60 -9.04
N HIS A 115 3.51 12.67 -8.33
CA HIS A 115 2.92 14.00 -8.53
C HIS A 115 3.08 14.48 -9.98
N GLN A 116 4.24 14.23 -10.61
CA GLN A 116 4.50 14.60 -12.01
C GLN A 116 3.75 13.73 -13.02
N GLN A 117 3.46 12.46 -12.70
CA GLN A 117 2.65 11.58 -13.56
C GLN A 117 1.15 11.88 -13.44
N HIS A 118 0.71 12.42 -12.30
CA HIS A 118 -0.68 12.77 -12.08
C HIS A 118 -1.14 13.88 -13.04
N THR A 119 -2.30 13.68 -13.67
CA THR A 119 -2.92 14.68 -14.52
C THR A 119 -4.31 15.00 -13.99
N ALA A 120 -4.74 16.26 -14.08
CA ALA A 120 -6.04 16.66 -13.59
C ALA A 120 -7.16 15.81 -14.23
N GLY A 121 -7.92 15.11 -13.39
CA GLY A 121 -8.99 14.18 -13.82
C GLY A 121 -8.55 12.71 -13.93
N SER A 122 -7.26 12.39 -13.78
CA SER A 122 -6.81 11.00 -13.59
C SER A 122 -7.16 10.50 -12.19
N LYS A 123 -7.40 9.20 -12.06
CA LYS A 123 -7.69 8.56 -10.77
C LYS A 123 -6.39 7.95 -10.26
N THR A 124 -5.72 8.63 -9.33
CA THR A 124 -4.39 8.25 -8.85
C THR A 124 -4.41 7.99 -7.35
N VAL A 125 -3.87 6.86 -6.95
CA VAL A 125 -3.68 6.46 -5.54
C VAL A 125 -2.20 6.18 -5.29
N MET A 126 -1.67 6.66 -4.16
CA MET A 126 -0.36 6.27 -3.66
C MET A 126 -0.51 5.38 -2.44
N ASN A 127 0.13 4.22 -2.45
CA ASN A 127 0.30 3.38 -1.27
C ASN A 127 1.74 3.51 -0.76
N LEU A 128 1.91 4.08 0.44
CA LEU A 128 3.18 4.21 1.13
C LEU A 128 3.17 3.30 2.36
N SER A 129 3.56 2.05 2.16
CA SER A 129 3.68 1.06 3.24
C SER A 129 5.04 1.15 3.96
N LEU A 130 5.42 2.39 4.27
CA LEU A 130 6.70 2.79 4.82
C LEU A 130 6.51 3.97 5.77
N GLY A 131 7.54 4.28 6.54
CA GLY A 131 7.55 5.43 7.44
C GLY A 131 8.70 5.38 8.43
N GLY A 132 8.89 6.46 9.17
CA GLY A 132 9.92 6.58 10.19
C GLY A 132 9.42 7.34 11.41
N ALA A 133 10.07 7.09 12.55
CA ALA A 133 9.81 7.86 13.76
C ALA A 133 10.28 9.33 13.57
N GLY A 134 9.57 10.25 14.20
CA GLY A 134 9.81 11.68 14.09
C GLY A 134 9.01 12.34 12.96
N SER A 135 9.42 13.57 12.62
CA SER A 135 8.85 14.36 11.53
C SER A 135 9.87 14.53 10.42
N SER A 136 9.38 14.54 9.18
CA SER A 136 10.15 14.87 8.00
C SER A 136 9.38 15.94 7.21
N PRO A 137 9.53 17.23 7.57
CA PRO A 137 8.75 18.31 6.94
C PRO A 137 8.88 18.36 5.42
N ALA A 138 10.03 17.96 4.86
CA ALA A 138 10.23 17.91 3.42
C ALA A 138 9.40 16.79 2.75
N MET A 139 9.31 15.61 3.38
CA MET A 139 8.48 14.51 2.90
C MET A 139 6.99 14.83 3.06
N GLU A 140 6.61 15.44 4.17
CA GLU A 140 5.25 15.91 4.42
C GLU A 140 4.83 16.96 3.40
N ALA A 141 5.68 17.95 3.10
CA ALA A 141 5.39 18.96 2.09
C ALA A 141 5.26 18.37 0.67
N ALA A 142 6.13 17.42 0.30
CA ALA A 142 6.04 16.75 -0.99
C ALA A 142 4.74 15.92 -1.11
N LEU A 143 4.38 15.18 -0.06
CA LEU A 143 3.17 14.38 -0.03
C LEU A 143 1.91 15.25 -0.04
N GLN A 144 1.90 16.34 0.73
CA GLN A 144 0.82 17.32 0.73
C GLN A 144 0.61 17.93 -0.67
N ALA A 145 1.70 18.32 -1.36
CA ALA A 145 1.60 18.87 -2.71
C ALA A 145 1.00 17.86 -3.71
N ALA A 146 1.28 16.56 -3.55
CA ALA A 146 0.64 15.51 -4.34
C ALA A 146 -0.85 15.37 -4.02
N ILE A 147 -1.22 15.43 -2.73
CA ILE A 147 -2.62 15.35 -2.29
C ILE A 147 -3.42 16.56 -2.78
N ASP A 148 -2.88 17.77 -2.65
CA ASP A 148 -3.49 19.02 -3.11
C ASP A 148 -3.72 19.02 -4.63
N ALA A 149 -2.89 18.28 -5.38
CA ALA A 149 -3.06 18.11 -6.83
C ALA A 149 -4.15 17.09 -7.21
N GLY A 150 -4.65 16.31 -6.25
CA GLY A 150 -5.71 15.31 -6.46
C GLY A 150 -5.27 13.86 -6.30
N VAL A 151 -4.05 13.57 -5.84
CA VAL A 151 -3.59 12.21 -5.58
C VAL A 151 -4.07 11.72 -4.21
N HIS A 152 -4.70 10.55 -4.15
CA HIS A 152 -5.11 9.96 -2.88
C HIS A 152 -3.95 9.21 -2.22
N ALA A 153 -3.45 9.67 -1.09
CA ALA A 153 -2.36 9.02 -0.36
C ALA A 153 -2.89 8.12 0.77
N VAL A 154 -2.40 6.87 0.80
CA VAL A 154 -2.66 5.90 1.87
C VAL A 154 -1.33 5.48 2.49
N VAL A 155 -1.20 5.66 3.81
CA VAL A 155 0.06 5.47 4.53
C VAL A 155 -0.10 4.48 5.68
N ALA A 156 0.95 3.71 5.97
CA ALA A 156 0.96 2.82 7.14
C ALA A 156 1.17 3.63 8.43
N ALA A 157 0.41 3.31 9.49
CA ALA A 157 0.55 4.00 10.78
C ALA A 157 1.89 3.72 11.49
N GLY A 158 2.56 2.60 11.16
CA GLY A 158 3.80 2.14 11.78
C GLY A 158 3.60 0.99 12.76
N ASN A 159 4.71 0.33 13.14
CA ASN A 159 4.70 -0.95 13.86
C ASN A 159 5.46 -0.88 15.21
N SER A 160 5.26 0.18 15.99
CA SER A 160 5.99 0.43 17.24
C SER A 160 5.12 0.38 18.50
N ASN A 161 3.83 0.03 18.39
CA ASN A 161 2.84 0.13 19.47
C ASN A 161 2.89 1.50 20.16
N ALA A 162 2.91 2.56 19.34
CA ALA A 162 3.08 3.94 19.78
C ALA A 162 2.04 4.87 19.13
N ASP A 163 2.02 6.12 19.57
CA ASP A 163 1.19 7.16 18.96
C ASP A 163 1.66 7.43 17.53
N ALA A 164 0.80 7.15 16.54
CA ALA A 164 1.05 7.38 15.11
C ALA A 164 1.37 8.85 14.80
N CYS A 165 0.92 9.79 15.64
CA CYS A 165 1.25 11.21 15.50
C CYS A 165 2.76 11.50 15.65
N SER A 166 3.54 10.55 16.17
CA SER A 166 5.00 10.64 16.31
C SER A 166 5.77 10.09 15.10
N PHE A 167 5.11 9.81 13.98
CA PHE A 167 5.69 9.17 12.80
C PHE A 167 5.32 9.93 11.53
N SER A 168 6.25 9.95 10.58
CA SER A 168 6.07 10.59 9.26
C SER A 168 6.22 9.54 8.15
N PRO A 169 5.33 9.51 7.15
CA PRO A 169 4.23 10.46 6.88
C PRO A 169 2.93 10.18 7.65
N ALA A 170 2.89 9.22 8.59
CA ALA A 170 1.67 8.77 9.26
C ALA A 170 0.85 9.88 9.98
N HIS A 171 1.48 10.97 10.41
CA HIS A 171 0.76 12.06 11.07
C HIS A 171 0.21 13.14 10.12
N LEU A 172 0.41 13.00 8.81
CA LEU A 172 -0.04 14.01 7.85
C LEU A 172 -1.56 13.92 7.72
N ALA A 173 -2.26 14.96 8.18
CA ALA A 173 -3.72 14.93 8.36
C ALA A 173 -4.52 14.65 7.09
N ASP A 174 -4.01 15.04 5.91
CA ASP A 174 -4.71 14.83 4.63
C ASP A 174 -4.35 13.49 3.96
N ALA A 175 -3.42 12.72 4.53
CA ALA A 175 -3.18 11.34 4.14
C ALA A 175 -4.10 10.39 4.90
N ILE A 176 -4.47 9.26 4.29
CA ILE A 176 -5.27 8.22 4.96
C ILE A 176 -4.31 7.29 5.72
N THR A 177 -4.27 7.43 7.03
CA THR A 177 -3.37 6.66 7.89
C THR A 177 -4.03 5.39 8.42
N VAL A 178 -3.36 4.26 8.17
CA VAL A 178 -3.94 2.93 8.35
C VAL A 178 -3.25 2.14 9.45
N ALA A 179 -3.99 1.82 10.50
CA ALA A 179 -3.60 0.88 11.54
C ALA A 179 -3.99 -0.57 11.18
N ALA A 180 -3.41 -1.54 11.88
CA ALA A 180 -3.58 -2.97 11.61
C ALA A 180 -4.44 -3.67 12.65
N SER A 181 -5.39 -4.50 12.18
CA SER A 181 -6.09 -5.50 12.99
C SER A 181 -5.64 -6.93 12.69
N ASN A 182 -6.00 -7.83 13.60
CA ASN A 182 -5.94 -9.26 13.38
C ASN A 182 -7.29 -9.86 12.99
N ILE A 183 -7.29 -11.19 12.78
CA ILE A 183 -8.47 -11.95 12.34
C ILE A 183 -9.65 -11.91 13.33
N LYS A 184 -9.41 -11.55 14.61
CA LYS A 184 -10.41 -11.47 15.68
C LYS A 184 -11.01 -10.07 15.85
N ASP A 185 -10.67 -9.13 14.96
CA ASP A 185 -11.00 -7.70 15.06
C ASP A 185 -10.33 -6.97 16.25
N ASP A 186 -9.28 -7.58 16.83
CA ASP A 186 -8.41 -6.88 17.79
C ASP A 186 -7.33 -6.10 17.03
N MET A 187 -6.84 -5.01 17.64
CA MET A 187 -5.65 -4.32 17.15
C MET A 187 -4.45 -5.27 17.16
N TYR A 188 -3.68 -5.29 16.06
CA TYR A 188 -2.40 -5.98 16.00
C TYR A 188 -1.46 -5.38 17.06
N SER A 189 -0.77 -6.23 17.81
CA SER A 189 -0.04 -5.84 19.04
C SER A 189 1.04 -4.78 18.82
N SER A 190 1.62 -4.70 17.62
CA SER A 190 2.63 -3.70 17.29
C SER A 190 2.09 -2.53 16.48
N SER A 191 0.82 -2.54 16.08
CA SER A 191 0.25 -1.42 15.33
C SER A 191 0.34 -0.13 16.13
N ASN A 192 0.82 0.92 15.50
CA ASN A 192 0.63 2.27 16.02
C ASN A 192 -0.87 2.61 16.08
N HIS A 193 -1.20 3.55 16.95
CA HIS A 193 -2.57 3.92 17.32
C HIS A 193 -2.64 5.43 17.58
N GLY A 194 -3.83 5.95 17.93
CA GLY A 194 -3.99 7.36 18.34
C GLY A 194 -4.83 8.17 17.34
N THR A 195 -4.84 9.49 17.53
CA THR A 195 -5.74 10.40 16.80
C THR A 195 -5.35 10.64 15.35
N CYS A 196 -4.11 10.32 14.97
CA CYS A 196 -3.64 10.40 13.58
C CYS A 196 -3.97 9.15 12.76
N VAL A 197 -4.69 8.17 13.32
CA VAL A 197 -5.18 6.99 12.57
C VAL A 197 -6.61 7.25 12.11
N ASP A 198 -6.85 7.13 10.80
CA ASP A 198 -8.18 7.30 10.21
C ASP A 198 -8.97 5.99 10.19
N VAL A 199 -8.28 4.89 9.91
CA VAL A 199 -8.92 3.60 9.67
C VAL A 199 -8.04 2.43 10.12
N ILE A 200 -8.70 1.35 10.52
CA ILE A 200 -8.05 0.07 10.84
C ILE A 200 -8.41 -0.91 9.73
N ALA A 201 -7.41 -1.63 9.22
CA ALA A 201 -7.59 -2.66 8.20
C ALA A 201 -6.83 -3.95 8.56
N PRO A 202 -7.17 -5.10 7.92
CA PRO A 202 -6.46 -6.37 8.13
C PRO A 202 -4.96 -6.25 7.90
N GLY A 203 -4.16 -6.48 8.94
CA GLY A 203 -2.69 -6.36 8.85
C GLY A 203 -1.90 -7.51 9.45
N GLU A 204 -2.51 -8.41 10.23
CA GLU A 204 -1.81 -9.57 10.80
C GLU A 204 -2.02 -10.86 9.97
N ASN A 205 -0.94 -11.56 9.63
CA ASN A 205 -0.98 -12.82 8.87
C ASN A 205 -1.76 -12.68 7.56
N ILE A 206 -1.37 -11.70 6.74
CA ILE A 206 -1.97 -11.42 5.44
C ILE A 206 -1.22 -12.18 4.35
N PRO A 207 -1.87 -13.12 3.62
CA PRO A 207 -1.26 -13.76 2.46
C PRO A 207 -1.35 -12.87 1.22
N SER A 208 -0.26 -12.78 0.46
CA SER A 208 -0.21 -12.06 -0.81
C SER A 208 0.88 -12.63 -1.74
N THR A 209 1.03 -12.01 -2.92
CA THR A 209 2.11 -12.24 -3.88
C THR A 209 3.49 -11.96 -3.28
N TYR A 210 4.54 -12.58 -3.81
CA TYR A 210 5.91 -12.39 -3.34
C TYR A 210 6.93 -12.57 -4.47
N ILE A 211 8.20 -12.38 -4.15
CA ILE A 211 9.33 -12.62 -5.06
C ILE A 211 9.73 -14.11 -5.04
N GLY A 212 10.58 -14.51 -5.99
CA GLY A 212 11.10 -15.88 -6.10
C GLY A 212 10.43 -16.73 -7.18
N GLY A 213 9.52 -16.15 -7.96
CA GLY A 213 8.91 -16.78 -9.12
C GLY A 213 7.58 -16.12 -9.51
N PRO A 214 6.99 -16.52 -10.64
CA PRO A 214 5.74 -15.95 -11.14
C PRO A 214 4.51 -16.25 -10.28
N ASP A 215 4.55 -17.30 -9.44
CA ASP A 215 3.43 -17.72 -8.58
C ASP A 215 3.79 -17.70 -7.08
N ALA A 216 4.89 -17.04 -6.72
CA ALA A 216 5.41 -17.06 -5.36
C ALA A 216 4.53 -16.25 -4.40
N THR A 217 4.33 -16.76 -3.18
CA THR A 217 3.47 -16.11 -2.18
C THR A 217 4.14 -16.11 -0.82
N ALA A 218 3.81 -15.12 -0.01
CA ALA A 218 4.22 -15.06 1.39
C ALA A 218 3.04 -14.66 2.28
N THR A 219 3.21 -14.80 3.59
CA THR A 219 2.28 -14.29 4.59
C THR A 219 3.04 -13.35 5.50
N LEU A 220 2.69 -12.07 5.48
CA LEU A 220 3.35 -11.02 6.24
C LEU A 220 2.41 -10.36 7.24
N THR A 221 2.99 -9.63 8.19
CA THR A 221 2.28 -8.94 9.27
C THR A 221 2.80 -7.52 9.40
N GLY A 222 1.90 -6.56 9.48
CA GLY A 222 2.19 -5.16 9.81
C GLY A 222 1.14 -4.20 9.28
N THR A 223 1.25 -2.94 9.70
CA THR A 223 0.47 -1.82 9.11
C THR A 223 0.75 -1.66 7.61
N SER A 224 1.93 -2.08 7.14
CA SER A 224 2.27 -2.22 5.73
C SER A 224 1.39 -3.22 4.96
N MET A 225 0.78 -4.21 5.63
CA MET A 225 -0.20 -5.11 5.01
C MET A 225 -1.63 -4.58 5.14
N ALA A 226 -1.89 -3.68 6.09
CA ALA A 226 -3.18 -3.03 6.28
C ALA A 226 -3.41 -1.90 5.27
N ALA A 227 -2.43 -1.00 5.10
CA ALA A 227 -2.48 0.10 4.14
C ALA A 227 -2.92 -0.30 2.71
N PRO A 228 -2.36 -1.36 2.09
CA PRO A 228 -2.75 -1.73 0.72
C PRO A 228 -4.19 -2.23 0.59
N HIS A 229 -4.81 -2.76 1.66
CA HIS A 229 -6.25 -3.06 1.64
C HIS A 229 -7.08 -1.78 1.46
N VAL A 230 -6.69 -0.70 2.13
CA VAL A 230 -7.36 0.60 2.05
C VAL A 230 -7.07 1.27 0.71
N ALA A 231 -5.82 1.22 0.22
CA ALA A 231 -5.47 1.73 -1.11
C ALA A 231 -6.28 1.04 -2.22
N GLY A 232 -6.43 -0.29 -2.13
CA GLY A 232 -7.31 -1.04 -3.02
C GLY A 232 -8.78 -0.63 -2.87
N TRP A 233 -9.28 -0.39 -1.66
CA TRP A 233 -10.65 0.08 -1.47
C TRP A 233 -10.88 1.48 -2.08
N VAL A 234 -9.93 2.40 -1.90
CA VAL A 234 -9.95 3.73 -2.54
C VAL A 234 -9.99 3.58 -4.06
N ALA A 235 -9.17 2.71 -4.64
CA ALA A 235 -9.18 2.47 -6.08
C ALA A 235 -10.55 1.96 -6.58
N ARG A 236 -11.19 1.02 -5.85
CA ARG A 236 -12.55 0.57 -6.19
C ARG A 236 -13.60 1.66 -6.06
N HIS A 237 -13.43 2.59 -5.12
CA HIS A 237 -14.35 3.70 -4.94
C HIS A 237 -14.25 4.73 -6.06
N LEU A 238 -13.05 4.92 -6.61
CA LEU A 238 -12.80 5.85 -7.70
C LEU A 238 -13.23 5.31 -9.07
N SER A 239 -13.24 4.00 -9.29
CA SER A 239 -13.55 3.38 -10.61
C SER A 239 -14.97 3.63 -11.08
#